data_AF-A0A2W0F064-F1
#
_entry.id   AF-A0A2W0F064-F1
#
_cell.length_a   1.000
_cell.length_b   1.000
_cell.length_c   1.000
_cell.angle_alpha   90.00
_cell.angle_beta   90.00
_cell.angle_gamma   90.00
#
_symmetry.space_group_name_H-M   'P 1'
#
loop_
_entity.id
_entity.type
_entity.pdbx_description
1 polymer ?
#
loop_
_entity_poly.entity_id
_entity_poly.type
_entity_poly.pdbx_seq_one_letter_code
_entity_poly.pdbx_strand_id
1 'polypeptide(L)' 'MPENQSGLLLRQIADVDDIKFLDEVATMLGIPIEQLAKERIEKLIVTRTRPKTMTGTVQPFRRPYSQTKTRADEGLKSV' A
#
# COMPACT_ATOMS: atom_id res chain seq x y z
N MET A 1 -1.20 19.39 -20.63
CA MET A 1 -2.62 19.13 -20.29
C MET A 1 -3.00 20.19 -19.28
N PRO A 2 -4.09 20.96 -19.49
CA PRO A 2 -4.49 21.95 -18.50
C PRO A 2 -4.91 21.22 -17.23
N GLU A 3 -4.37 21.66 -16.09
CA GLU A 3 -4.74 21.19 -14.77
C GLU A 3 -6.21 21.57 -14.55
N ASN A 4 -7.13 20.64 -14.76
CA ASN A 4 -8.55 20.88 -14.51
C ASN A 4 -8.72 21.17 -13.02
N GLN A 5 -8.86 22.45 -12.67
CA GLN A 5 -9.33 22.91 -11.37
C GLN A 5 -10.83 22.61 -11.22
N SER A 6 -11.22 21.34 -11.39
CA SER A 6 -12.56 20.86 -11.05
C SER A 6 -12.59 20.57 -9.55
N GLY A 7 -12.34 21.59 -8.73
CA GLY A 7 -12.47 21.49 -7.28
C GLY A 7 -13.93 21.63 -6.89
N LEU A 8 -14.64 20.50 -6.77
CA LEU A 8 -15.94 20.50 -6.10
C LEU A 8 -15.71 20.76 -4.60
N LEU A 9 -16.38 21.78 -4.06
CA LEU A 9 -16.34 22.07 -2.63
C LEU A 9 -17.13 20.98 -1.89
N LEU A 10 -16.71 20.61 -0.67
CA LEU A 10 -17.45 19.65 0.18
C LEU A 10 -18.94 20.02 0.34
N ARG A 11 -19.23 21.33 0.40
CA ARG A 11 -20.58 21.90 0.45
C ARG A 11 -21.45 21.62 -0.78
N GLN A 12 -20.85 21.20 -1.88
CA GLN A 12 -21.55 20.85 -3.12
C GLN A 12 -21.84 19.34 -3.20
N ILE A 13 -21.25 18.53 -2.32
CA ILE A 13 -21.28 17.07 -2.37
C ILE A 13 -22.07 16.51 -1.19
N ALA A 14 -22.00 17.16 -0.02
CA ALA A 14 -22.62 16.72 1.21
C ALA A 14 -23.63 17.76 1.71
N ASP A 15 -24.67 17.28 2.39
CA ASP A 15 -25.68 18.12 3.00
C ASP A 15 -25.13 18.84 4.24
N VAL A 16 -25.85 19.86 4.72
CA VAL A 16 -25.38 20.68 5.85
C VAL A 16 -25.18 19.85 7.12
N ASP A 17 -26.03 18.87 7.38
CA ASP A 17 -25.94 18.02 8.56
C ASP A 17 -24.77 17.03 8.45
N ASP A 18 -24.50 16.49 7.26
CA ASP A 18 -23.32 15.67 7.01
C ASP A 18 -22.02 16.46 7.22
N ILE A 19 -21.99 17.73 6.81
CA ILE A 19 -20.83 18.60 7.00
C ILE A 19 -20.58 18.88 8.47
N LYS A 20 -21.64 19.15 9.25
CA LYS A 20 -21.52 19.32 10.70
C LYS A 20 -20.97 18.08 11.37
N PHE A 21 -21.48 16.92 10.99
CA PHE A 21 -20.97 15.64 11.49
C PHE A 21 -19.48 15.46 11.15
N LEU A 22 -19.07 15.76 9.92
CA LEU A 22 -17.66 15.69 9.51
C LEU A 22 -16.79 16.66 10.32
N ASP A 23 -17.29 17.86 10.64
CA ASP A 23 -16.59 18.86 11.46
C ASP A 23 -16.41 18.41 12.90
N GLU A 24 -17.46 17.85 13.51
CA GLU A 24 -17.40 17.28 14.86
C GLU A 24 -16.39 16.13 14.94
N VAL A 25 -16.33 15.26 13.93
CA VAL A 25 -15.36 14.16 13.90
C VAL A 25 -13.94 14.68 13.64
N ALA A 26 -13.78 15.67 12.77
CA ALA A 26 -12.49 16.28 12.46
C ALA A 26 -11.91 16.99 13.69
N THR A 27 -12.74 17.74 14.42
CA THR A 27 -12.36 18.42 15.68
C THR A 27 -12.01 17.42 16.78
N MET A 28 -12.76 16.33 16.94
CA MET A 28 -12.41 15.25 17.88
C MET A 28 -11.05 14.61 17.59
N LEU A 29 -10.65 14.57 16.32
CA LEU A 29 -9.37 14.00 15.88
C LEU A 29 -8.25 15.05 15.77
N GLY A 30 -8.56 16.34 15.93
CA GLY A 30 -7.59 17.44 15.82
C GLY A 30 -7.03 17.62 14.40
N ILE A 31 -7.77 17.23 13.36
CA ILE A 31 -7.36 17.32 11.95
C ILE A 31 -8.37 18.15 11.15
N PRO A 32 -7.98 18.75 10.00
CA PRO A 32 -8.94 19.46 9.15
C PRO A 32 -9.91 18.50 8.45
N ILE A 33 -11.13 18.96 8.15
CA ILE A 33 -12.18 18.18 7.47
C ILE A 33 -11.68 17.58 6.15
N GLU A 34 -10.94 18.35 5.36
CA GLU A 34 -10.48 17.91 4.04
C GLU A 34 -9.51 16.73 4.17
N GLN A 35 -8.66 16.76 5.19
CA GLN A 35 -7.76 15.65 5.50
C GLN A 35 -8.53 14.43 6.00
N LEU A 36 -9.53 14.63 6.86
CA LEU A 36 -10.39 13.56 7.32
C LEU A 36 -11.12 12.88 6.15
N ALA A 37 -11.71 13.66 5.24
CA ALA A 37 -12.40 13.16 4.06
C ALA A 37 -11.44 12.35 3.18
N LYS A 38 -10.24 12.87 2.92
CA LYS A 38 -9.19 12.19 2.16
C LYS A 38 -8.84 10.84 2.78
N GLU A 39 -8.48 10.80 4.06
CA GLU A 39 -8.06 9.58 4.75
C GLU A 39 -9.17 8.51 4.74
N ARG A 40 -10.43 8.93 4.88
CA ARG A 40 -11.57 8.01 4.84
C ARG A 40 -11.82 7.44 3.45
N ILE A 41 -11.72 8.25 2.41
CA ILE A 41 -11.83 7.80 1.02
C ILE A 41 -10.69 6.82 0.70
N GLU A 42 -9.45 7.16 1.04
CA GLU A 42 -8.29 6.29 0.83
C GLU A 42 -8.45 4.95 1.56
N LYS A 43 -8.87 4.97 2.83
CA LYS A 43 -9.14 3.76 3.60
C LYS A 43 -10.22 2.90 2.95
N LEU A 44 -11.27 3.51 2.42
CA LEU A 44 -12.36 2.80 1.75
C LEU A 44 -11.88 2.19 0.42
N ILE A 45 -11.11 2.92 -0.37
CA ILE A 45 -10.49 2.41 -1.59
C ILE A 45 -9.60 1.22 -1.25
N VAL A 46 -8.64 1.38 -0.33
CA VAL A 46 -7.73 0.31 0.08
C VAL A 46 -8.51 -0.91 0.59
N THR A 47 -9.57 -0.72 1.38
CA THR A 47 -10.39 -1.84 1.86
C THR A 47 -11.05 -2.61 0.72
N ARG A 48 -11.48 -1.93 -0.35
CA ARG A 48 -12.15 -2.56 -1.50
C ARG A 48 -11.18 -3.14 -2.52
N THR A 49 -10.03 -2.50 -2.74
CA THR A 49 -9.12 -2.80 -3.84
C THR A 49 -7.86 -3.53 -3.41
N ARG A 50 -7.51 -3.53 -2.12
CA ARG A 50 -6.28 -4.20 -1.66
C ARG A 50 -6.36 -5.70 -1.96
N PRO A 51 -5.38 -6.25 -2.70
CA PRO A 51 -5.32 -7.67 -2.96
C PRO A 51 -5.31 -8.46 -1.65
N LYS A 52 -6.16 -9.47 -1.55
CA LYS A 52 -6.17 -10.37 -0.41
C LYS A 52 -5.02 -11.36 -0.56
N THR A 53 -4.25 -11.56 0.52
CA THR A 53 -3.20 -12.59 0.53
C THR A 53 -3.87 -13.95 0.35
N MET A 54 -3.51 -14.65 -0.73
CA MET A 54 -3.93 -16.02 -0.94
C MET A 54 -3.15 -16.95 -0.01
N THR A 55 -3.82 -17.98 0.52
CA THR A 55 -3.15 -19.02 1.29
C THR A 55 -2.23 -19.82 0.38
N GLY A 56 -0.95 -19.94 0.74
CA GLY A 56 0.04 -20.70 -0.02
C GLY A 56 1.46 -20.42 0.44
N THR A 57 2.41 -21.27 0.04
CA THR A 57 3.84 -21.06 0.29
C THR A 57 4.46 -20.34 -0.89
N VAL A 58 4.92 -19.10 -0.68
CA VAL A 58 5.71 -18.38 -1.69
C VAL A 58 7.08 -19.07 -1.79
N GLN A 59 7.35 -19.73 -2.92
CA GLN A 59 8.66 -20.31 -3.18
C GLN A 59 9.62 -19.18 -3.58
N PRO A 60 10.70 -18.94 -2.83
CA PRO A 60 11.69 -17.95 -3.23
C PRO A 60 12.33 -18.39 -4.56
N PHE A 61 12.71 -17.42 -5.39
CA PHE A 61 13.52 -17.71 -6.57
C PHE A 61 14.77 -18.48 -6.14
N ARG A 62 15.03 -19.61 -6.79
CA ARG A 62 16.27 -20.35 -6.57
C ARG A 62 17.42 -19.39 -6.84
N ARG A 63 18.33 -19.26 -5.87
CA ARG A 63 19.55 -18.48 -6.07
C ARG A 63 20.25 -19.02 -7.34
N PRO A 64 20.78 -18.14 -8.22
CA PRO A 64 21.56 -18.60 -9.35
C PRO A 64 22.67 -19.52 -8.85
N TYR A 65 22.93 -20.57 -9.62
CA TYR A 65 23.88 -21.63 -9.30
C TYR A 65 25.17 -21.07 -8.69
N SER A 66 25.33 -21.24 -7.38
CA SER A 66 26.61 -21.03 -6.72
C SER A 66 27.51 -22.15 -7.21
N GLN A 67 28.54 -21.82 -7.98
CA GLN A 67 29.54 -22.81 -8.38
C GLN A 67 30.07 -23.46 -7.10
N THR A 68 29.69 -24.71 -6.89
CA THR A 68 30.27 -25.57 -5.86
C THR A 68 31.77 -25.52 -6.07
N LYS A 69 32.51 -25.00 -5.08
CA LYS A 69 33.98 -24.99 -5.06
C LYS A 69 34.45 -26.34 -5.57
N THR A 70 35.21 -26.35 -6.67
CA THR A 70 35.87 -27.52 -7.22
C THR A 70 36.57 -28.22 -6.05
N ARG A 71 36.22 -29.50 -5.81
CA ARG A 71 37.00 -30.31 -4.86
C ARG A 71 38.44 -30.28 -5.38
N ALA A 72 39.37 -29.88 -4.53
CA ALA A 72 40.78 -29.96 -4.86
C ALA A 72 41.09 -31.44 -5.17
N ASP A 73 41.65 -31.70 -6.35
CA ASP A 73 42.13 -33.02 -6.72
C ASP A 73 43.17 -33.46 -5.68
N GLU A 74 42.79 -34.40 -4.81
CA GLU A 74 43.78 -35.19 -4.08
C GLU A 74 44.46 -36.08 -5.13
N GLY A 75 45.62 -35.61 -5.59
CA GLY A 75 46.44 -36.29 -6.57
C GLY A 75 46.67 -37.76 -6.21
N LEU A 76 46.62 -38.60 -7.25
CA LEU A 76 46.98 -40.02 -7.18
C LEU A 76 48.32 -40.17 -6.46
N LYS A 77 48.30 -40.79 -5.28
CA LYS A 77 49.52 -41.24 -4.60
C LYS A 77 50.22 -42.22 -5.53
N SER A 78 51.36 -41.80 -6.09
CA SER A 78 52.28 -42.67 -6.80
C SER A 78 52.87 -43.68 -5.82
N VAL A 79 52.71 -44.96 -6.18
CA VAL A 79 53.38 -46.12 -5.58
C VAL A 79 54.90 -46.04 -5.78
#